data_AF-A0AAJ5D464-F1
#
_entry.id   AF-A0AAJ5D464-F1
#
_cell.length_a   1.000
_cell.length_b   1.000
_cell.length_c   1.000
_cell.angle_alpha   90.00
_cell.angle_beta   90.00
_cell.angle_gamma   90.00
#
_symmetry.space_group_name_H-M   'P 1'
#
loop_
_entity.id
_entity.type
_entity.pdbx_description
1 polymer ?
#
loop_
_entity_poly.entity_id
_entity_poly.type
_entity_poly.pdbx_seq_one_letter_code
_entity_poly.pdbx_strand_id
1 'polypeptide(L)'
;MLSFATEFPVEADRTTVDFLQAMVTWISGSPHTGLSAEMLRDLLQKDEAHVENGKEKVQSLLATSPDVDLAGIRYSRHDNDLEWLTTVVFSRTSSDAWVGVRVECESQHAAARLPSAKKPVVVRTVLESLGGAADGPLPIRDTAHILTNTDIDLAAKLIRGDAGCRLPIVYVSARFQGGYILDVNRLAADLSGMAHVVVEPNRPFSVRLQLEVDSENVYGGTIGICWPEGGGRRAFFLGGDYSTPGHLAGAIKDEVRAALLNRRPIARCTWAYVRETASRQAILSLKASGSKAIDEYVEKFDQEIEAKNQRLEEAESEIQRLRNELRVYEARAGTASGGLLRLGRERDLYPNEVLGILLDAIEDAATRVQHDSRRQHVLRSILEANRLEENPLEGRREQLKRLLRGTSTIDGKLRRELEDMGFSISEDGKHFKLVFQGDDRYTFTLPKSGSDWRGGLNAASDIGRLLF
;
A
#
# COMPACT_ATOMS: atom_id res chain seq x y z
N MET A 1 0.31 23.90 0.54
CA MET A 1 -0.29 22.64 1.05
C MET A 1 0.55 21.46 0.61
N LEU A 2 0.86 20.53 1.52
CA LEU A 2 1.62 19.32 1.18
C LEU A 2 0.79 18.41 0.25
N SER A 3 1.34 18.14 -0.93
CA SER A 3 0.71 17.40 -2.03
C SER A 3 1.28 15.98 -2.14
N PHE A 4 2.58 15.81 -1.90
CA PHE A 4 3.23 14.50 -1.88
C PHE A 4 4.33 14.44 -0.81
N ALA A 5 4.49 13.29 -0.18
CA ALA A 5 5.62 13.00 0.71
C ALA A 5 6.02 11.53 0.61
N THR A 6 7.31 11.24 0.66
CA THR A 6 7.83 9.90 0.90
C THR A 6 9.26 9.95 1.43
N GLU A 7 9.67 8.96 2.22
CA GLU A 7 11.07 8.72 2.59
C GLU A 7 11.40 7.24 2.43
N PHE A 8 12.53 6.93 1.80
CA PHE A 8 12.99 5.56 1.59
C PHE A 8 14.52 5.46 1.65
N PRO A 9 15.06 4.29 2.02
CA PRO A 9 16.49 4.08 2.08
C PRO A 9 17.08 3.90 0.67
N VAL A 10 18.30 4.40 0.48
CA VAL A 10 19.11 4.26 -0.73
C VAL A 10 20.45 3.61 -0.37
N GLU A 11 21.23 3.20 -1.37
CA GLU A 11 22.49 2.49 -1.12
C GLU A 11 23.45 3.31 -0.24
N ALA A 12 24.02 2.66 0.78
CA ALA A 12 24.79 3.33 1.83
C ALA A 12 26.15 3.86 1.36
N ASP A 13 26.65 3.37 0.22
CA ASP A 13 27.89 3.83 -0.40
C ASP A 13 27.72 5.13 -1.20
N ARG A 14 26.49 5.61 -1.38
CA ARG A 14 26.19 6.84 -2.13
C ARG A 14 26.60 8.09 -1.36
N THR A 15 27.02 9.09 -2.11
CA THR A 15 27.52 10.35 -1.57
C THR A 15 26.56 11.50 -1.84
N THR A 16 26.79 12.63 -1.16
CA THR A 16 26.11 13.90 -1.45
C THR A 16 26.34 14.35 -2.90
N VAL A 17 27.50 14.00 -3.49
CA VAL A 17 27.82 14.28 -4.90
C VAL A 17 26.95 13.46 -5.84
N ASP A 18 26.81 12.15 -5.60
CA ASP A 18 25.93 11.28 -6.41
C ASP A 18 24.48 11.78 -6.35
N PHE A 19 24.04 12.19 -5.15
CA PHE A 19 22.71 12.78 -4.96
C PHE A 19 22.53 14.07 -5.77
N LEU A 20 23.46 15.02 -5.68
CA LEU A 20 23.36 16.28 -6.41
C LEU A 20 23.39 16.06 -7.94
N GLN A 21 24.18 15.09 -8.42
CA GLN A 21 24.16 14.71 -9.83
C GLN A 21 22.79 14.19 -10.26
N ALA A 22 22.16 13.33 -9.45
CA ALA A 22 20.80 12.87 -9.69
C ALA A 22 19.78 14.03 -9.74
N MET A 23 19.96 15.06 -8.89
CA MET A 23 19.10 16.24 -8.89
C MET A 23 19.31 17.10 -10.15
N VAL A 24 20.54 17.28 -10.61
CA VAL A 24 20.85 17.93 -11.89
C VAL A 24 20.19 17.19 -13.05
N THR A 25 20.31 15.86 -13.10
CA THR A 25 19.66 15.02 -14.12
C THR A 25 18.14 15.12 -14.08
N TRP A 26 17.54 15.09 -12.88
CA TRP A 26 16.09 15.21 -12.72
C TRP A 26 15.57 16.56 -13.23
N ILE A 27 16.19 17.67 -12.80
CA ILE A 27 15.73 19.01 -13.16
C ILE A 27 15.96 19.23 -14.67
N SER A 28 17.20 19.10 -15.14
CA SER A 28 17.55 19.39 -16.55
C SER A 28 16.98 18.41 -17.57
N GLY A 29 16.60 17.20 -17.14
CA GLY A 29 15.91 16.21 -17.97
C GLY A 29 14.40 16.43 -18.10
N SER A 30 13.82 17.38 -17.36
CA SER A 30 12.39 17.68 -17.43
C SER A 30 12.05 18.44 -18.71
N PRO A 31 11.07 18.00 -19.51
CA PRO A 31 10.61 18.74 -20.69
C PRO A 31 9.87 20.05 -20.34
N HIS A 32 9.69 20.31 -19.04
CA HIS A 32 8.93 21.46 -18.54
C HIS A 32 9.79 22.46 -17.76
N THR A 33 11.12 22.37 -17.83
CA THR A 33 12.04 23.37 -17.23
C THR A 33 12.78 24.15 -18.31
N GLY A 34 13.12 25.40 -18.00
CA GLY A 34 14.11 26.18 -18.74
C GLY A 34 15.54 26.03 -18.18
N LEU A 35 15.73 25.28 -17.09
CA LEU A 35 17.04 25.11 -16.45
C LEU A 35 17.87 24.03 -17.15
N SER A 36 18.98 24.43 -17.77
CA SER A 36 19.93 23.49 -18.37
C SER A 36 20.93 22.95 -17.35
N ALA A 37 21.55 21.79 -17.63
CA ALA A 37 22.59 21.23 -16.76
C ALA A 37 23.78 22.21 -16.55
N GLU A 38 24.05 23.06 -17.55
CA GLU A 38 25.09 24.09 -17.45
C GLU A 38 24.78 25.18 -16.41
N MET A 39 23.51 25.57 -16.28
CA MET A 39 23.06 26.54 -15.28
C MET A 39 23.09 25.96 -13.87
N LEU A 40 23.01 24.64 -13.74
CA LEU A 40 22.98 23.91 -12.48
C LEU A 40 24.38 23.45 -12.02
N ARG A 41 25.45 23.82 -12.73
CA ARG A 41 26.83 23.44 -12.38
C ARG A 41 27.23 23.87 -10.97
N ASP A 42 26.75 25.03 -10.53
CA ASP A 42 27.04 25.57 -9.20
C ASP A 42 26.55 24.67 -8.06
N LEU A 43 25.48 23.89 -8.29
CA LEU A 43 24.97 22.93 -7.28
C LEU A 43 26.00 21.86 -6.92
N LEU A 44 26.94 21.55 -7.84
CA LEU A 44 27.98 20.53 -7.65
C LEU A 44 29.29 21.11 -7.10
N GLN A 45 29.45 22.43 -7.11
CA GLN A 45 30.72 23.11 -6.82
C GLN A 45 30.72 23.89 -5.52
N LYS A 46 29.53 24.29 -5.03
CA LYS A 46 29.38 25.15 -3.86
C LYS A 46 28.58 24.43 -2.79
N ASP A 47 28.94 24.67 -1.53
CA ASP A 47 28.18 24.16 -0.38
C ASP A 47 26.77 24.78 -0.32
N GLU A 48 26.61 26.01 -0.80
CA GLU A 48 25.32 26.66 -0.98
C GLU A 48 25.26 27.29 -2.38
N ALA A 49 24.20 27.00 -3.13
CA ALA A 49 23.98 27.60 -4.42
C ALA A 49 22.52 27.97 -4.65
N HIS A 50 22.33 29.04 -5.40
CA HIS A 50 21.03 29.54 -5.80
C HIS A 50 21.04 29.81 -7.30
N VAL A 51 20.09 29.22 -8.02
CA VAL A 51 19.94 29.38 -9.47
C VAL A 51 18.49 29.80 -9.74
N GLU A 52 18.31 30.88 -10.48
CA GLU A 52 16.99 31.40 -10.87
C GLU A 52 16.93 31.52 -12.40
N ASN A 53 15.82 31.07 -12.98
CA ASN A 53 15.53 31.25 -14.39
C ASN A 53 14.03 31.53 -14.60
N GLY A 54 13.68 32.80 -14.78
CA GLY A 54 12.30 33.23 -14.96
C GLY A 54 11.40 32.89 -13.77
N LYS A 55 10.54 31.89 -13.93
CA LYS A 55 9.58 31.44 -12.91
C LYS A 55 10.07 30.26 -12.07
N GLU A 56 11.33 29.88 -12.24
CA GLU A 56 11.93 28.71 -11.62
C GLU A 56 13.11 29.11 -10.73
N LYS A 57 13.20 28.50 -9.55
CA LYS A 57 14.32 28.69 -8.63
C LYS A 57 14.78 27.35 -8.07
N VAL A 58 16.08 27.19 -7.95
CA VAL A 58 16.74 26.05 -7.31
C VAL A 58 17.63 26.57 -6.20
N GLN A 59 17.54 25.94 -5.04
CA GLN A 59 18.44 26.16 -3.92
C GLN A 59 19.08 24.81 -3.56
N SER A 60 20.40 24.74 -3.49
CA SER A 60 21.12 23.61 -2.89
C SER A 60 21.75 24.01 -1.58
N LEU A 61 21.83 23.05 -0.66
CA LEU A 61 22.60 23.18 0.56
C LEU A 61 23.28 21.85 0.90
N LEU A 62 24.59 21.90 1.11
CA LEU A 62 25.42 20.84 1.64
C LEU A 62 25.72 21.13 3.11
N ALA A 63 25.67 20.09 3.93
CA ALA A 63 26.05 20.19 5.32
C ALA A 63 26.69 18.88 5.78
N THR A 64 27.79 18.97 6.50
CA THR A 64 28.47 17.82 7.08
C THR A 64 28.64 18.04 8.58
N SER A 65 28.37 16.98 9.33
CA SER A 65 28.68 16.88 10.75
C SER A 65 29.39 15.55 11.00
N PRO A 66 30.02 15.34 12.17
CA PRO A 66 30.77 14.12 12.45
C PRO A 66 30.01 12.81 12.18
N ASP A 67 28.68 12.82 12.35
CA ASP A 67 27.84 11.62 12.28
C ASP A 67 26.96 11.56 11.03
N VAL A 68 26.84 12.65 10.26
CA VAL A 68 25.94 12.70 9.10
C VAL A 68 26.41 13.66 8.01
N ASP A 69 26.34 13.18 6.78
CA ASP A 69 26.49 13.94 5.55
C ASP A 69 25.11 14.23 4.95
N LEU A 70 24.87 15.48 4.57
CA LEU A 70 23.56 15.95 4.13
C LEU A 70 23.69 16.75 2.84
N ALA A 71 22.69 16.59 1.98
CA ALA A 71 22.48 17.44 0.83
C ALA A 71 20.97 17.68 0.65
N GLY A 72 20.57 18.92 0.44
CA GLY A 72 19.20 19.30 0.17
C GLY A 72 19.08 20.06 -1.14
N ILE A 73 17.98 19.85 -1.85
CA ILE A 73 17.55 20.67 -2.99
C ILE A 73 16.13 21.16 -2.72
N ARG A 74 15.87 22.45 -2.94
CA ARG A 74 14.54 23.02 -3.10
C ARG A 74 14.39 23.55 -4.51
N TYR A 75 13.44 23.02 -5.26
CA TYR A 75 13.07 23.47 -6.58
C TYR A 75 11.66 24.05 -6.55
N SER A 76 11.54 25.36 -6.78
CA SER A 76 10.26 26.05 -6.88
C SER A 76 9.95 26.43 -8.32
N ARG A 77 8.69 26.28 -8.72
CA ARG A 77 8.19 26.70 -10.04
C ARG A 77 6.81 27.31 -9.92
N HIS A 78 6.64 28.48 -10.56
CA HIS A 78 5.34 29.11 -10.73
C HIS A 78 4.70 28.75 -12.07
N ASP A 79 3.49 28.20 -12.03
CA ASP A 79 2.70 27.81 -13.21
C ASP A 79 1.23 28.18 -13.02
N ASN A 80 0.68 29.05 -13.89
CA ASN A 80 -0.74 29.43 -13.95
C ASN A 80 -1.43 29.54 -12.57
N ASP A 81 -0.93 30.45 -11.73
CA ASP A 81 -1.38 30.76 -10.36
C ASP A 81 -1.13 29.70 -9.28
N LEU A 82 -0.37 28.66 -9.61
CA LEU A 82 0.13 27.66 -8.69
C LEU A 82 1.64 27.82 -8.46
N GLU A 83 2.02 27.80 -7.19
CA GLU A 83 3.40 27.65 -6.76
C GLU A 83 3.65 26.20 -6.37
N TRP A 84 4.58 25.56 -7.06
CA TRP A 84 5.06 24.23 -6.73
C TRP A 84 6.41 24.33 -6.07
N LEU A 85 6.57 23.64 -4.95
CA LEU A 85 7.84 23.51 -4.26
C LEU A 85 8.15 22.04 -4.06
N THR A 86 9.21 21.55 -4.70
CA THR A 86 9.74 20.21 -4.46
C THR A 86 11.00 20.31 -3.61
N THR A 87 10.98 19.67 -2.44
CA THR A 87 12.11 19.55 -1.53
C THR A 87 12.60 18.10 -1.55
N VAL A 88 13.89 17.92 -1.82
CA VAL A 88 14.53 16.59 -1.77
C VAL A 88 15.73 16.69 -0.85
N VAL A 89 15.82 15.79 0.12
CA VAL A 89 16.92 15.75 1.08
C VAL A 89 17.52 14.36 1.13
N PHE A 90 18.82 14.30 0.90
CA PHE A 90 19.66 13.14 1.13
C PHE A 90 20.36 13.26 2.47
N SER A 91 20.41 12.14 3.18
CA SER A 91 21.12 12.02 4.44
C SER A 91 21.83 10.68 4.50
N ARG A 92 23.14 10.69 4.75
CA ARG A 92 23.96 9.51 4.98
C ARG A 92 24.61 9.55 6.35
N THR A 93 24.44 8.47 7.09
CA THR A 93 25.16 8.17 8.34
C THR A 93 26.21 7.08 8.07
N SER A 94 26.92 6.63 9.11
CA SER A 94 27.79 5.45 9.01
C SER A 94 27.03 4.13 8.83
N SER A 95 25.73 4.10 9.13
CA SER A 95 24.91 2.88 9.09
C SER A 95 23.95 2.81 7.92
N ASP A 96 23.46 3.95 7.43
CA ASP A 96 22.39 4.00 6.44
C ASP A 96 22.43 5.28 5.60
N ALA A 97 21.75 5.26 4.45
CA ALA A 97 21.49 6.42 3.62
C ALA A 97 20.01 6.49 3.25
N TRP A 98 19.45 7.71 3.29
CA TRP A 98 18.02 7.95 3.13
C TRP A 98 17.76 9.17 2.27
N VAL A 99 16.70 9.08 1.48
CA VAL A 99 16.16 10.22 0.72
C VAL A 99 14.74 10.51 1.18
N GLY A 100 14.47 11.78 1.50
CA GLY A 100 13.13 12.32 1.68
C GLY A 100 12.74 13.20 0.51
N VAL A 101 11.53 13.01 -0.01
CA VAL A 101 10.93 13.81 -1.09
C VAL A 101 9.62 14.40 -0.58
N ARG A 102 9.47 15.71 -0.72
CA ARG A 102 8.25 16.44 -0.38
C ARG A 102 7.88 17.39 -1.51
N VAL A 103 6.59 17.44 -1.85
CA VAL A 103 6.06 18.37 -2.83
C VAL A 103 4.92 19.13 -2.20
N GLU A 104 5.04 20.45 -2.21
CA GLU A 104 4.00 21.38 -1.79
C GLU A 104 3.43 22.07 -3.02
N CYS A 105 2.13 22.27 -3.02
CA CYS A 105 1.41 23.03 -4.03
C CYS A 105 0.54 24.06 -3.33
N GLU A 106 0.66 25.31 -3.76
CA GLU A 106 -0.07 26.45 -3.21
C GLU A 106 -0.69 27.24 -4.35
N SER A 107 -1.83 27.86 -4.08
CA SER A 107 -2.44 28.81 -4.98
C SER A 107 -2.62 30.13 -4.27
N GLN A 108 -2.46 31.22 -5.03
CA GLN A 108 -2.78 32.56 -4.55
C GLN A 108 -4.30 32.80 -4.44
N HIS A 109 -5.12 31.91 -5.02
CA HIS A 109 -6.57 32.00 -4.98
C HIS A 109 -7.17 30.96 -4.02
N ALA A 110 -7.88 31.42 -2.99
CA ALA A 110 -8.52 30.55 -1.99
C ALA A 110 -9.56 29.57 -2.59
N ALA A 111 -10.14 29.87 -3.75
CA ALA A 111 -11.09 29.02 -4.45
C ALA A 111 -10.45 28.07 -5.47
N ALA A 112 -9.13 28.11 -5.65
CA ALA A 112 -8.43 27.27 -6.61
C ALA A 112 -8.52 25.79 -6.21
N ARG A 113 -8.88 24.95 -7.18
CA ARG A 113 -8.81 23.50 -7.02
C ARG A 113 -7.39 23.06 -7.33
N LEU A 114 -6.66 22.64 -6.29
CA LEU A 114 -5.33 22.06 -6.47
C LEU A 114 -5.45 20.75 -7.28
N PRO A 115 -4.50 20.50 -8.20
CA PRO A 115 -4.52 19.29 -9.01
C PRO A 115 -4.28 18.03 -8.17
N SER A 116 -4.69 16.88 -8.69
CA SER A 116 -4.43 15.61 -8.02
C SER A 116 -2.93 15.34 -7.95
N ALA A 117 -2.46 15.09 -6.74
CA ALA A 117 -1.06 14.80 -6.49
C ALA A 117 -0.64 13.50 -7.21
N LYS A 118 0.48 13.55 -7.92
CA LYS A 118 1.06 12.36 -8.56
C LYS A 118 2.43 12.08 -7.95
N LYS A 119 2.88 10.83 -8.03
CA LYS A 119 4.26 10.48 -7.69
C LYS A 119 5.21 11.32 -8.58
N PRO A 120 6.07 12.17 -8.01
CA PRO A 120 6.96 13.02 -8.79
C PRO A 120 8.07 12.18 -9.43
N VAL A 121 8.50 12.59 -10.63
CA VAL A 121 9.53 11.89 -11.42
C VAL A 121 10.84 11.75 -10.65
N VAL A 122 11.15 12.69 -9.75
CA VAL A 122 12.36 12.67 -8.92
C VAL A 122 12.51 11.39 -8.11
N VAL A 123 11.41 10.76 -7.66
CA VAL A 123 11.49 9.48 -6.93
C VAL A 123 12.10 8.40 -7.81
N ARG A 124 11.71 8.36 -9.10
CA ARG A 124 12.28 7.43 -10.07
C ARG A 124 13.75 7.75 -10.34
N THR A 125 14.07 9.02 -10.61
CA THR A 125 15.45 9.43 -10.88
C THR A 125 16.38 9.11 -9.71
N VAL A 126 15.93 9.30 -8.46
CA VAL A 126 16.68 8.92 -7.26
C VAL A 126 16.92 7.41 -7.22
N LEU A 127 15.90 6.58 -7.44
CA LEU A 127 16.05 5.13 -7.41
C LEU A 127 16.98 4.62 -8.52
N GLU A 128 16.88 5.18 -9.72
CA GLU A 128 17.76 4.84 -10.86
C GLU A 128 19.22 5.26 -10.62
N SER A 129 19.44 6.39 -9.94
CA SER A 129 20.78 6.97 -9.77
C SER A 129 21.49 6.48 -8.50
N LEU A 130 20.75 6.35 -7.40
CA LEU A 130 21.30 6.03 -6.08
C LEU A 130 21.06 4.57 -5.68
N GLY A 131 20.17 3.86 -6.37
CA GLY A 131 19.73 2.53 -5.98
C GLY A 131 18.77 2.55 -4.78
N GLY A 132 18.07 1.46 -4.57
CA GLY A 132 17.16 1.26 -3.45
C GLY A 132 17.70 0.23 -2.47
N ALA A 133 17.95 0.64 -1.24
CA ALA A 133 18.50 -0.24 -0.21
C ALA A 133 17.41 -1.06 0.50
N ALA A 134 17.81 -1.86 1.48
CA ALA A 134 16.90 -2.65 2.29
C ALA A 134 16.03 -1.77 3.20
N ASP A 135 14.73 -2.02 3.18
CA ASP A 135 13.73 -1.50 4.09
C ASP A 135 13.12 -2.66 4.89
N GLY A 136 13.69 -2.93 6.06
CA GLY A 136 13.51 -4.21 6.73
C GLY A 136 14.06 -5.35 5.85
N PRO A 137 13.31 -6.46 5.65
CA PRO A 137 13.74 -7.56 4.79
C PRO A 137 13.55 -7.30 3.28
N LEU A 138 12.94 -6.19 2.88
CA LEU A 138 12.58 -5.93 1.48
C LEU A 138 13.43 -4.81 0.87
N PRO A 139 14.17 -5.05 -0.23
CA PRO A 139 14.86 -3.98 -0.96
C PRO A 139 13.86 -3.06 -1.66
N ILE A 140 14.14 -1.76 -1.68
CA ILE A 140 13.34 -0.79 -2.42
C ILE A 140 13.56 -0.98 -3.92
N ARG A 141 12.48 -1.25 -4.67
CA ARG A 141 12.54 -1.46 -6.13
C ARG A 141 11.22 -1.14 -6.82
N ASP A 142 11.23 -1.17 -8.14
CA ASP A 142 10.07 -0.93 -9.02
C ASP A 142 9.39 -2.21 -9.52
N THR A 143 9.81 -3.37 -9.02
CA THR A 143 9.25 -4.68 -9.33
C THR A 143 8.65 -5.32 -8.10
N ALA A 144 7.62 -6.15 -8.29
CA ALA A 144 6.93 -6.78 -7.18
C ALA A 144 7.80 -7.85 -6.49
N HIS A 145 7.64 -7.99 -5.18
CA HIS A 145 8.23 -9.08 -4.38
C HIS A 145 7.35 -10.32 -4.49
N ILE A 146 7.70 -11.18 -5.44
CA ILE A 146 7.03 -12.47 -5.61
C ILE A 146 7.55 -13.43 -4.55
N LEU A 147 6.68 -13.81 -3.61
CA LEU A 147 6.96 -14.79 -2.58
C LEU A 147 6.93 -16.20 -3.16
N THR A 148 7.67 -17.09 -2.52
CA THR A 148 7.65 -18.52 -2.76
C THR A 148 6.95 -19.24 -1.61
N ASN A 149 6.66 -20.54 -1.78
CA ASN A 149 5.98 -21.32 -0.74
C ASN A 149 6.81 -21.44 0.57
N THR A 150 8.11 -21.13 0.54
CA THR A 150 8.98 -21.14 1.73
C THR A 150 8.95 -19.82 2.50
N ASP A 151 8.39 -18.75 1.95
CA ASP A 151 8.45 -17.40 2.54
C ASP A 151 7.28 -17.09 3.49
N ILE A 152 6.67 -18.14 4.07
CA ILE A 152 5.48 -18.00 4.92
C ILE A 152 5.74 -17.14 6.16
N ASP A 153 6.91 -17.29 6.79
CA ASP A 153 7.30 -16.54 7.98
C ASP A 153 7.54 -15.06 7.66
N LEU A 154 8.11 -14.79 6.48
CA LEU A 154 8.29 -13.42 5.99
C LEU A 154 6.93 -12.77 5.74
N ALA A 155 6.02 -13.46 5.02
CA ALA A 155 4.66 -12.98 4.79
C ALA A 155 3.92 -12.69 6.09
N ALA A 156 4.04 -13.57 7.09
CA ALA A 156 3.41 -13.38 8.39
C ALA A 156 3.92 -12.11 9.09
N LYS A 157 5.25 -11.89 9.13
CA LYS A 157 5.85 -10.68 9.70
C LYS A 157 5.41 -9.41 8.98
N LEU A 158 5.31 -9.46 7.65
CA LEU A 158 4.87 -8.31 6.85
C LEU A 158 3.41 -7.93 7.12
N ILE A 159 2.53 -8.93 7.26
CA ILE A 159 1.10 -8.69 7.53
C ILE A 159 0.85 -8.17 8.95
N ARG A 160 1.58 -8.71 9.94
CA ARG A 160 1.48 -8.23 11.34
C ARG A 160 2.11 -6.86 11.56
N GLY A 161 2.96 -6.39 10.64
CA GLY A 161 3.68 -5.12 10.76
C GLY A 161 5.00 -5.21 11.55
N ASP A 162 5.49 -6.43 11.82
CA ASP A 162 6.67 -6.71 12.65
C ASP A 162 7.96 -6.91 11.83
N ALA A 163 7.90 -6.71 10.51
CA ALA A 163 9.04 -6.90 9.62
C ALA A 163 10.11 -5.80 9.72
N GLY A 164 9.84 -4.69 10.41
CA GLY A 164 10.76 -3.54 10.48
C GLY A 164 10.84 -2.73 9.20
N CYS A 165 9.91 -2.93 8.26
CA CYS A 165 9.78 -2.07 7.08
C CYS A 165 9.27 -0.69 7.51
N ARG A 166 9.88 0.37 7.01
CA ARG A 166 9.36 1.72 7.11
C ARG A 166 8.26 1.93 6.09
N LEU A 167 8.36 1.46 4.85
CA LEU A 167 7.31 1.68 3.86
C LEU A 167 6.11 0.73 4.05
N PRO A 168 4.87 1.16 3.72
CA PRO A 168 3.70 0.31 3.69
C PRO A 168 3.87 -0.92 2.80
N ILE A 169 3.17 -2.00 3.14
CA ILE A 169 3.14 -3.23 2.35
C ILE A 169 1.80 -3.33 1.64
N VAL A 170 1.82 -3.26 0.31
CA VAL A 170 0.69 -3.63 -0.55
C VAL A 170 0.79 -5.11 -0.85
N TYR A 171 0.03 -5.91 -0.10
CA TYR A 171 -0.01 -7.36 -0.20
C TYR A 171 -1.09 -7.81 -1.20
N VAL A 172 -0.69 -8.52 -2.24
CA VAL A 172 -1.57 -9.01 -3.32
C VAL A 172 -1.79 -10.50 -3.16
N SER A 173 -3.05 -10.89 -2.92
CA SER A 173 -3.41 -12.30 -2.81
C SER A 173 -3.70 -12.96 -4.17
N ALA A 174 -3.50 -14.27 -4.24
CA ALA A 174 -3.83 -15.08 -5.39
C ALA A 174 -5.36 -15.22 -5.53
N ARG A 175 -5.84 -15.18 -6.78
CA ARG A 175 -7.26 -15.42 -7.10
C ARG A 175 -7.62 -16.89 -6.91
N PHE A 176 -8.91 -17.16 -6.71
CA PHE A 176 -9.45 -18.52 -6.65
C PHE A 176 -9.15 -19.34 -7.92
N GLN A 177 -9.11 -18.70 -9.08
CA GLN A 177 -8.83 -19.33 -10.39
C GLN A 177 -7.34 -19.30 -10.77
N GLY A 178 -6.46 -18.89 -9.85
CA GLY A 178 -5.05 -18.62 -10.15
C GLY A 178 -4.81 -17.23 -10.76
N GLY A 179 -3.53 -16.81 -10.74
CA GLY A 179 -3.13 -15.46 -11.15
C GLY A 179 -3.59 -14.35 -10.19
N TYR A 180 -3.55 -13.12 -10.66
CA TYR A 180 -3.77 -11.90 -9.88
C TYR A 180 -4.79 -10.98 -10.54
N ILE A 181 -5.40 -10.08 -9.78
CA ILE A 181 -6.45 -9.16 -10.27
C ILE A 181 -5.90 -8.08 -11.21
N LEU A 182 -4.62 -7.70 -11.04
CA LEU A 182 -3.97 -6.63 -11.79
C LEU A 182 -2.52 -7.00 -12.14
N ASP A 183 -1.90 -6.18 -12.98
CA ASP A 183 -0.46 -6.25 -13.27
C ASP A 183 0.34 -5.77 -12.06
N VAL A 184 0.91 -6.74 -11.34
CA VAL A 184 1.64 -6.50 -10.09
C VAL A 184 2.92 -5.69 -10.28
N ASN A 185 3.61 -5.84 -11.42
CA ASN A 185 4.84 -5.10 -11.68
C ASN A 185 4.54 -3.65 -12.08
N ARG A 186 3.46 -3.42 -12.84
CA ARG A 186 3.00 -2.06 -13.09
C ARG A 186 2.59 -1.35 -11.80
N LEU A 187 1.91 -2.05 -10.89
CA LEU A 187 1.57 -1.50 -9.58
C LEU A 187 2.83 -1.20 -8.75
N ALA A 188 3.83 -2.09 -8.76
CA ALA A 188 5.11 -1.89 -8.07
C ALA A 188 5.87 -0.67 -8.62
N ALA A 189 5.92 -0.48 -9.93
CA ALA A 189 6.57 0.67 -10.55
C ALA A 189 5.86 1.99 -10.19
N ASP A 190 4.53 1.98 -10.18
CA ASP A 190 3.72 3.13 -9.76
C ASP A 190 3.95 3.47 -8.28
N LEU A 191 4.18 2.46 -7.42
CA LEU A 191 4.37 2.60 -5.97
C LEU A 191 5.83 2.62 -5.52
N SER A 192 6.81 2.51 -6.42
CA SER A 192 8.22 2.41 -6.03
C SER A 192 8.67 3.64 -5.22
N GLY A 193 9.38 3.40 -4.12
CA GLY A 193 9.73 4.46 -3.16
C GLY A 193 8.55 5.01 -2.35
N MET A 194 7.34 4.44 -2.44
CA MET A 194 6.17 4.78 -1.63
C MET A 194 5.65 3.58 -0.82
N ALA A 195 5.67 2.38 -1.39
CA ALA A 195 5.27 1.14 -0.75
C ALA A 195 5.96 -0.06 -1.41
N HIS A 196 6.08 -1.16 -0.67
CA HIS A 196 6.45 -2.46 -1.23
C HIS A 196 5.22 -3.17 -1.77
N VAL A 197 5.31 -3.72 -2.97
CA VAL A 197 4.27 -4.62 -3.50
C VAL A 197 4.72 -6.05 -3.30
N VAL A 198 4.02 -6.79 -2.44
CA VAL A 198 4.34 -8.18 -2.09
C VAL A 198 3.24 -9.08 -2.61
N VAL A 199 3.61 -10.17 -3.29
CA VAL A 199 2.67 -11.01 -4.03
C VAL A 199 2.85 -12.45 -3.56
N GLU A 200 1.78 -13.07 -3.11
CA GLU A 200 1.83 -14.46 -2.67
C GLU A 200 1.78 -15.42 -3.86
N PRO A 201 2.38 -16.62 -3.77
CA PRO A 201 2.55 -17.48 -4.94
C PRO A 201 1.26 -18.15 -5.42
N ASN A 202 0.34 -18.48 -4.52
CA ASN A 202 -0.84 -19.30 -4.82
C ASN A 202 -1.84 -19.33 -3.65
N ARG A 203 -3.01 -19.96 -3.89
CA ARG A 203 -4.10 -20.09 -2.91
C ARG A 203 -3.74 -20.96 -1.68
N PRO A 204 -3.09 -22.13 -1.81
CA PRO A 204 -2.62 -22.90 -0.65
C PRO A 204 -1.75 -22.08 0.31
N PHE A 205 -0.91 -21.18 -0.23
CA PHE A 205 -0.14 -20.25 0.59
C PHE A 205 -1.04 -19.31 1.41
N SER A 206 -2.08 -18.73 0.81
CA SER A 206 -3.02 -17.85 1.54
C SER A 206 -3.74 -18.57 2.68
N VAL A 207 -4.07 -19.87 2.49
CA VAL A 207 -4.69 -20.72 3.51
C VAL A 207 -3.70 -21.02 4.63
N ARG A 208 -2.45 -21.37 4.31
CA ARG A 208 -1.44 -21.57 5.35
C ARG A 208 -1.19 -20.29 6.14
N LEU A 209 -1.05 -19.17 5.45
CA LEU A 209 -0.76 -17.86 6.05
C LEU A 209 -1.85 -17.44 7.03
N GLN A 210 -3.11 -17.81 6.76
CA GLN A 210 -4.23 -17.61 7.68
C GLN A 210 -3.96 -18.09 9.09
N LEU A 211 -3.42 -19.29 9.21
CA LEU A 211 -3.15 -19.93 10.49
C LEU A 211 -2.03 -19.17 11.21
N GLU A 212 -1.07 -18.67 10.45
CA GLU A 212 0.05 -17.90 11.00
C GLU A 212 -0.37 -16.50 11.41
N VAL A 213 -1.35 -15.86 10.78
CA VAL A 213 -1.72 -14.47 11.09
C VAL A 213 -3.13 -14.33 11.63
N ASP A 214 -3.69 -15.34 12.29
CA ASP A 214 -5.03 -15.28 12.91
C ASP A 214 -6.13 -14.73 11.97
N SER A 215 -6.08 -15.13 10.70
CA SER A 215 -6.98 -14.67 9.62
C SER A 215 -6.91 -13.18 9.27
N GLU A 216 -5.80 -12.52 9.58
CA GLU A 216 -5.56 -11.12 9.23
C GLU A 216 -5.15 -10.89 7.77
N ASN A 217 -4.71 -11.93 7.06
CA ASN A 217 -4.34 -11.80 5.66
C ASN A 217 -5.55 -11.66 4.74
N VAL A 218 -5.36 -10.87 3.68
CA VAL A 218 -6.26 -10.86 2.52
C VAL A 218 -6.11 -12.14 1.72
N TYR A 219 -7.15 -12.50 0.97
CA TYR A 219 -7.18 -13.70 0.14
C TYR A 219 -8.12 -13.53 -1.07
N GLY A 220 -8.01 -14.44 -2.04
CA GLY A 220 -9.00 -14.60 -3.11
C GLY A 220 -8.91 -13.55 -4.22
N GLY A 221 -7.76 -12.90 -4.36
CA GLY A 221 -7.52 -11.79 -5.28
C GLY A 221 -7.64 -10.42 -4.61
N THR A 222 -8.14 -10.36 -3.38
CA THR A 222 -8.17 -9.15 -2.55
C THR A 222 -6.75 -8.61 -2.34
N ILE A 223 -6.62 -7.28 -2.36
CA ILE A 223 -5.36 -6.58 -2.10
C ILE A 223 -5.46 -5.90 -0.74
N GLY A 224 -4.47 -6.11 0.11
CA GLY A 224 -4.39 -5.50 1.44
C GLY A 224 -3.27 -4.47 1.49
N ILE A 225 -3.50 -3.35 2.16
CA ILE A 225 -2.42 -2.47 2.60
C ILE A 225 -2.21 -2.73 4.08
N CYS A 226 -1.02 -3.21 4.43
CA CYS A 226 -0.58 -3.39 5.80
C CYS A 226 0.31 -2.20 6.18
N TRP A 227 -0.11 -1.47 7.20
CA TRP A 227 0.66 -0.33 7.69
C TRP A 227 1.76 -0.82 8.65
N PRO A 228 2.98 -0.28 8.55
CA PRO A 228 4.07 -0.63 9.46
C PRO A 228 3.72 -0.35 10.92
N GLU A 229 4.48 -0.97 11.84
CA GLU A 229 4.39 -0.70 13.28
C GLU A 229 2.98 -0.94 13.86
N GLY A 230 2.21 -1.84 13.25
CA GLY A 230 0.85 -2.17 13.70
C GLY A 230 -0.19 -1.08 13.44
N GLY A 231 0.04 -0.16 12.49
CA GLY A 231 -0.90 0.92 12.11
C GLY A 231 -2.24 0.45 11.50
N GLY A 232 -2.55 -0.84 11.59
CA GLY A 232 -3.74 -1.49 11.06
C GLY A 232 -3.59 -1.92 9.60
N ARG A 233 -4.72 -2.30 9.01
CA ARG A 233 -4.77 -2.74 7.62
C ARG A 233 -6.03 -2.23 6.91
N ARG A 234 -5.95 -2.13 5.59
CA ARG A 234 -7.10 -1.83 4.74
C ARG A 234 -7.16 -2.81 3.57
N ALA A 235 -8.32 -3.44 3.38
CA ALA A 235 -8.56 -4.36 2.28
C ALA A 235 -9.26 -3.67 1.12
N PHE A 236 -8.91 -4.07 -0.09
CA PHE A 236 -9.44 -3.60 -1.37
C PHE A 236 -9.85 -4.81 -2.20
N PHE A 237 -11.11 -4.87 -2.61
CA PHE A 237 -11.66 -5.94 -3.43
C PHE A 237 -12.14 -5.38 -4.78
N LEU A 238 -12.07 -6.18 -5.83
CA LEU A 238 -12.65 -5.82 -7.11
C LEU A 238 -14.18 -6.05 -7.05
N GLY A 239 -14.96 -5.04 -7.40
CA GLY A 239 -16.42 -5.02 -7.25
C GLY A 239 -16.91 -3.80 -6.48
N GLY A 240 -18.23 -3.54 -6.50
CA GLY A 240 -18.83 -2.38 -5.84
C GLY A 240 -18.17 -1.05 -6.26
N ASP A 241 -17.52 -0.39 -5.29
CA ASP A 241 -16.82 0.89 -5.45
C ASP A 241 -15.64 0.85 -6.46
N TYR A 242 -15.09 -0.33 -6.74
CA TYR A 242 -13.94 -0.52 -7.63
C TYR A 242 -14.31 -1.42 -8.82
N SER A 243 -14.94 -0.83 -9.83
CA SER A 243 -15.50 -1.55 -10.99
C SER A 243 -14.46 -2.14 -11.96
N THR A 244 -13.23 -1.64 -11.96
CA THR A 244 -12.16 -2.13 -12.87
C THR A 244 -10.83 -2.30 -12.12
N PRO A 245 -9.93 -3.19 -12.59
CA PRO A 245 -8.58 -3.31 -12.04
C PRO A 245 -7.80 -1.98 -12.05
N GLY A 246 -8.05 -1.12 -13.05
CA GLY A 246 -7.46 0.22 -13.12
C GLY A 246 -7.97 1.17 -12.03
N HIS A 247 -9.28 1.16 -11.76
CA HIS A 247 -9.87 1.92 -10.65
C HIS A 247 -9.34 1.45 -9.30
N LEU A 248 -9.24 0.12 -9.11
CA LEU A 248 -8.67 -0.49 -7.91
C LEU A 248 -7.22 -0.06 -7.69
N ALA A 249 -6.38 -0.13 -8.74
CA ALA A 249 -5.01 0.33 -8.68
C ALA A 249 -4.89 1.84 -8.38
N GLY A 250 -5.79 2.65 -8.95
CA GLY A 250 -5.89 4.09 -8.63
C GLY A 250 -6.17 4.32 -7.14
N ALA A 251 -7.17 3.64 -6.59
CA ALA A 251 -7.55 3.76 -5.19
C ALA A 251 -6.44 3.33 -4.23
N ILE A 252 -5.71 2.26 -4.54
CA ILE A 252 -4.55 1.81 -3.75
C ILE A 252 -3.47 2.90 -3.74
N LYS A 253 -3.16 3.50 -4.90
CA LYS A 253 -2.15 4.56 -5.00
C LYS A 253 -2.55 5.81 -4.21
N ASP A 254 -3.83 6.20 -4.32
CA ASP A 254 -4.36 7.33 -3.58
C ASP A 254 -4.31 7.10 -2.06
N GLU A 255 -4.62 5.89 -1.61
CA GLU A 255 -4.55 5.51 -0.20
C GLU A 255 -3.11 5.53 0.35
N VAL A 256 -2.16 4.91 -0.37
CA VAL A 256 -0.74 4.94 0.03
C VAL A 256 -0.25 6.38 0.09
N ARG A 257 -0.55 7.19 -0.93
CA ARG A 257 -0.17 8.61 -0.95
C ARG A 257 -0.76 9.37 0.24
N ALA A 258 -2.04 9.18 0.52
CA ALA A 258 -2.71 9.85 1.64
C ALA A 258 -2.09 9.46 2.99
N ALA A 259 -1.72 8.18 3.17
CA ALA A 259 -1.06 7.73 4.38
C ALA A 259 0.34 8.37 4.56
N LEU A 260 1.13 8.44 3.49
CA LEU A 260 2.46 9.04 3.54
C LEU A 260 2.44 10.55 3.82
N LEU A 261 1.41 11.27 3.36
CA LEU A 261 1.21 12.68 3.68
C LEU A 261 0.99 12.93 5.18
N ASN A 262 0.35 11.98 5.86
CA ASN A 262 0.06 12.08 7.28
C ASN A 262 1.22 11.59 8.15
N ARG A 263 2.28 11.04 7.55
CA ARG A 263 3.39 10.47 8.29
C ARG A 263 4.38 11.54 8.74
N ARG A 264 4.89 11.40 9.96
CA ARG A 264 5.99 12.21 10.46
C ARG A 264 7.27 11.98 9.63
N PRO A 265 7.95 13.06 9.19
CA PRO A 265 9.20 12.91 8.47
C PRO A 265 10.32 12.38 9.35
N ILE A 266 11.29 11.72 8.71
CA ILE A 266 12.59 11.47 9.34
C ILE A 266 13.29 12.83 9.49
N ALA A 267 13.63 13.22 10.72
CA ALA A 267 14.20 14.53 11.03
C ALA A 267 15.40 14.88 10.13
N ARG A 268 16.35 13.95 9.93
CA ARG A 268 17.54 14.16 9.09
C ARG A 268 17.25 14.31 7.59
N CYS A 269 16.05 13.96 7.14
CA CYS A 269 15.59 14.08 5.75
C CYS A 269 14.70 15.33 5.55
N THR A 270 14.80 16.33 6.42
CA THR A 270 14.06 17.60 6.30
C THR A 270 14.98 18.74 5.93
N TRP A 271 14.47 19.71 5.17
CA TRP A 271 15.23 20.91 4.81
C TRP A 271 15.68 21.70 6.04
N ALA A 272 14.83 21.78 7.06
CA ALA A 272 15.14 22.45 8.33
C ALA A 272 16.37 21.83 9.00
N TYR A 273 16.51 20.49 8.98
CA TYR A 273 17.68 19.80 9.53
C TYR A 273 18.96 20.09 8.74
N VAL A 274 18.89 20.11 7.41
CA VAL A 274 20.06 20.50 6.57
C VAL A 274 20.47 21.94 6.88
N ARG A 275 19.51 22.87 6.93
CA ARG A 275 19.76 24.28 7.21
C ARG A 275 20.34 24.52 8.60
N GLU A 276 19.81 23.85 9.62
CA GLU A 276 20.37 23.91 10.97
C GLU A 276 21.80 23.38 11.01
N THR A 277 22.07 22.25 10.36
CA THR A 277 23.41 21.64 10.34
C THR A 277 24.42 22.55 9.63
N ALA A 278 24.04 23.10 8.47
CA ALA A 278 24.86 24.06 7.74
C ALA A 278 25.14 25.34 8.56
N SER A 279 24.10 25.90 9.21
CA SER A 279 24.25 27.08 10.06
C SER A 279 25.20 26.81 11.23
N ARG A 280 25.03 25.67 11.91
CA ARG A 280 25.90 25.26 13.01
C ARG A 280 27.35 25.09 12.56
N GLN A 281 27.56 24.48 11.40
CA GLN A 281 28.89 24.33 10.80
C GLN A 281 29.53 25.69 10.48
N ALA A 282 28.76 26.62 9.90
CA ALA A 282 29.22 27.98 9.62
C ALA A 282 29.61 28.73 10.91
N ILE A 283 28.80 28.64 11.97
CA ILE A 283 29.09 29.24 13.28
C ILE A 283 30.38 28.67 13.87
N LEU A 284 30.58 27.35 13.80
CA LEU A 284 31.80 26.71 14.30
C LEU A 284 33.04 27.16 13.50
N SER A 285 32.92 27.28 12.18
CA SER A 285 34.00 27.80 11.32
C SER A 285 34.35 29.25 11.67
N LEU A 286 33.35 30.11 11.86
CA LEU A 286 33.54 31.51 12.28
C LEU A 286 34.17 31.63 13.69
N LYS A 287 33.79 30.75 14.61
CA LYS A 287 34.42 30.67 15.94
C LYS A 287 35.89 30.25 15.83
N ALA A 288 36.19 29.26 14.99
CA ALA A 288 37.54 28.76 14.78
C ALA A 288 38.46 29.77 14.07
N SER A 289 37.90 30.60 13.17
CA SER A 289 38.64 31.66 12.47
C SER A 289 38.92 32.91 13.33
N GLY A 290 38.35 32.98 14.55
CA GLY A 290 38.56 34.10 15.46
C GLY A 290 37.86 35.40 15.01
N SER A 291 36.89 35.31 14.10
CA SER A 291 36.15 36.47 13.61
C SER A 291 35.39 37.17 14.74
N LYS A 292 35.53 38.49 14.83
CA LYS A 292 34.78 39.38 15.73
C LYS A 292 33.63 40.11 15.02
N ALA A 293 33.24 39.65 13.83
CA ALA A 293 32.13 40.22 13.07
C ALA A 293 30.80 39.90 13.76
N ILE A 294 30.43 40.72 14.74
CA ILE A 294 29.20 40.58 15.55
C ILE A 294 27.96 40.49 14.63
N ASP A 295 27.96 41.20 13.49
CA ASP A 295 26.84 41.19 12.55
C ASP A 295 26.68 39.83 11.83
N GLU A 296 27.77 39.16 11.43
CA GLU A 296 27.71 37.78 10.89
C GLU A 296 27.27 36.76 11.97
N TYR A 297 27.66 37.00 13.23
CA TYR A 297 27.18 36.19 14.36
C TYR A 297 25.67 36.34 14.56
N VAL A 298 25.17 37.58 14.56
CA VAL A 298 23.75 37.88 14.74
C VAL A 298 22.94 37.25 13.61
N GLU A 299 23.37 37.41 12.36
CA GLU A 299 22.66 36.81 11.22
C GLU A 299 22.61 35.27 11.29
N LYS A 300 23.71 34.62 11.68
CA LYS A 300 23.74 33.15 11.82
C LYS A 300 22.94 32.65 13.03
N PHE A 301 22.92 33.40 14.13
CA PHE A 301 22.07 33.10 15.28
C PHE A 301 20.60 33.30 14.95
N ASP A 302 20.24 34.35 14.20
CA ASP A 302 18.87 34.57 13.75
C ASP A 302 18.43 33.43 12.83
N GLN A 303 19.29 32.94 11.93
CA GLN A 303 19.03 31.72 11.14
C GLN A 303 18.85 30.46 12.01
N GLU A 304 19.60 30.31 13.11
CA GLU A 304 19.45 29.20 14.05
C GLU A 304 18.15 29.31 14.88
N ILE A 305 17.81 30.52 15.34
CA ILE A 305 16.58 30.80 16.07
C ILE A 305 15.38 30.53 15.16
N GLU A 306 15.42 30.99 13.91
CA GLU A 306 14.35 30.74 12.94
C GLU A 306 14.23 29.24 12.64
N ALA A 307 15.35 28.51 12.52
CA ALA A 307 15.33 27.06 12.38
C ALA A 307 14.76 26.34 13.62
N LYS A 308 15.06 26.82 14.83
CA LYS A 308 14.49 26.29 16.08
C LYS A 308 13.01 26.61 16.24
N ASN A 309 12.59 27.82 15.88
CA ASN A 309 11.18 28.24 15.86
C ASN A 309 10.39 27.39 14.87
N GLN A 310 10.92 27.18 13.66
CA GLN A 310 10.30 26.28 12.69
C GLN A 310 10.20 24.85 13.21
N ARG A 311 11.22 24.34 13.92
CA ARG A 311 11.15 23.03 14.59
C ARG A 311 10.11 22.99 15.70
N LEU A 312 9.96 24.08 16.44
CA LEU A 312 8.96 24.22 17.49
C LEU A 312 7.56 24.17 16.88
N GLU A 313 7.31 24.91 15.81
CA GLU A 313 6.05 24.88 15.05
C GLU A 313 5.77 23.49 14.45
N GLU A 314 6.80 22.83 13.88
CA GLU A 314 6.69 21.46 13.41
C GLU A 314 6.32 20.49 14.55
N ALA A 315 6.92 20.66 15.73
CA ALA A 315 6.64 19.85 16.91
C ALA A 315 5.25 20.14 17.51
N GLU A 316 4.79 21.39 17.49
CA GLU A 316 3.44 21.77 17.94
C GLU A 316 2.36 21.27 16.97
N SER A 317 2.61 21.37 15.67
CA SER A 317 1.79 20.77 14.62
C SER A 317 1.76 19.23 14.77
N GLU A 318 2.88 18.61 15.16
CA GLU A 318 2.95 17.18 15.47
C GLU A 318 2.12 16.82 16.71
N ILE A 319 2.18 17.61 17.79
CA ILE A 319 1.33 17.39 18.97
C ILE A 319 -0.15 17.48 18.58
N GLN A 320 -0.51 18.47 17.76
CA GLN A 320 -1.88 18.64 17.33
C GLN A 320 -2.33 17.53 16.36
N ARG A 321 -1.44 17.07 15.46
CA ARG A 321 -1.69 15.91 14.59
C ARG A 321 -1.84 14.65 15.42
N LEU A 322 -0.91 14.32 16.31
CA LEU A 322 -0.98 13.14 17.17
C LEU A 322 -2.24 13.14 18.06
N ARG A 323 -2.70 14.31 18.52
CA ARG A 323 -4.00 14.44 19.20
C ARG A 323 -5.17 14.13 18.28
N ASN A 324 -5.16 14.63 17.04
CA ASN A 324 -6.18 14.30 16.05
C ASN A 324 -6.10 12.83 15.61
N GLU A 325 -4.90 12.28 15.52
CA GLU A 325 -4.63 10.91 15.14
C GLU A 325 -5.04 9.96 16.25
N LEU A 326 -4.77 10.27 17.53
CA LEU A 326 -5.36 9.59 18.68
C LEU A 326 -6.88 9.65 18.65
N ARG A 327 -7.47 10.81 18.34
CA ARG A 327 -8.92 10.95 18.22
C ARG A 327 -9.50 10.11 17.07
N VAL A 328 -8.78 10.02 15.96
CA VAL A 328 -9.11 9.18 14.80
C VAL A 328 -8.84 7.71 15.09
N TYR A 329 -7.80 7.35 15.84
CA TYR A 329 -7.50 6.00 16.30
C TYR A 329 -8.47 5.55 17.38
N GLU A 330 -8.98 6.43 18.22
CA GLU A 330 -10.07 6.16 19.17
C GLU A 330 -11.40 5.97 18.43
N ALA A 331 -11.66 6.79 17.41
CA ALA A 331 -12.81 6.61 16.52
C ALA A 331 -12.67 5.35 15.63
N ARG A 332 -11.45 5.03 15.19
CA ARG A 332 -11.09 3.84 14.41
C ARG A 332 -10.95 2.61 15.29
N ALA A 333 -10.66 2.71 16.58
CA ALA A 333 -10.65 1.56 17.50
C ALA A 333 -12.08 1.03 17.69
N GLY A 334 -13.10 1.85 17.44
CA GLY A 334 -14.47 1.39 17.23
C GLY A 334 -14.70 0.61 15.93
N THR A 335 -13.74 0.59 14.99
CA THR A 335 -13.85 -0.02 13.64
C THR A 335 -12.63 -0.84 13.17
N ALA A 336 -11.51 -0.89 13.90
CA ALA A 336 -10.23 -1.48 13.46
C ALA A 336 -9.90 -2.80 14.17
N SER A 337 -10.91 -3.47 14.71
CA SER A 337 -10.86 -4.90 15.03
C SER A 337 -12.25 -5.51 14.94
N GLY A 338 -12.63 -5.84 13.70
CA GLY A 338 -13.82 -6.59 13.36
C GLY A 338 -14.88 -5.73 12.71
N GLY A 339 -15.53 -6.24 11.67
CA GLY A 339 -16.87 -5.79 11.36
C GLY A 339 -17.76 -5.88 12.61
N LEU A 340 -19.02 -5.46 12.49
CA LEU A 340 -20.06 -5.66 13.50
C LEU A 340 -20.05 -7.10 14.10
N LEU A 341 -19.53 -8.07 13.32
CA LEU A 341 -19.30 -9.47 13.67
C LEU A 341 -17.85 -9.90 13.39
N ARG A 342 -17.28 -10.70 14.29
CA ARG A 342 -16.05 -11.48 14.04
C ARG A 342 -16.43 -12.81 13.39
N LEU A 343 -15.93 -13.07 12.18
CA LEU A 343 -16.35 -14.21 11.34
C LEU A 343 -15.82 -15.58 11.80
N GLY A 344 -14.92 -15.61 12.79
CA GLY A 344 -14.26 -16.85 13.21
C GLY A 344 -13.15 -17.26 12.24
N ARG A 345 -12.91 -18.57 12.10
CA ARG A 345 -11.80 -19.12 11.28
C ARG A 345 -12.22 -19.53 9.87
N GLU A 346 -13.53 -19.56 9.59
CA GLU A 346 -14.07 -19.97 8.29
C GLU A 346 -13.88 -18.88 7.23
N ARG A 347 -13.69 -19.29 5.98
CA ARG A 347 -13.49 -18.41 4.83
C ARG A 347 -14.44 -18.77 3.70
N ASP A 348 -14.70 -17.78 2.87
CA ASP A 348 -15.27 -17.98 1.54
C ASP A 348 -14.43 -18.98 0.73
N LEU A 349 -15.03 -20.15 0.47
CA LEU A 349 -14.66 -21.14 -0.53
C LEU A 349 -15.01 -20.64 -1.94
N TYR A 350 -16.00 -19.75 -2.03
CA TYR A 350 -16.36 -19.02 -3.24
C TYR A 350 -16.81 -17.59 -2.95
N PRO A 351 -16.77 -16.69 -3.95
CA PRO A 351 -17.05 -15.28 -3.72
C PRO A 351 -18.38 -15.03 -3.01
N ASN A 352 -18.32 -14.28 -1.91
CA ASN A 352 -19.46 -13.86 -1.09
C ASN A 352 -20.22 -14.99 -0.39
N GLU A 353 -19.62 -16.17 -0.19
CA GLU A 353 -20.25 -17.31 0.49
C GLU A 353 -20.70 -16.99 1.90
N VAL A 354 -19.77 -16.61 2.79
CA VAL A 354 -20.07 -16.35 4.20
C VAL A 354 -21.03 -15.16 4.32
N LEU A 355 -20.84 -14.14 3.49
CA LEU A 355 -21.76 -13.01 3.43
C LEU A 355 -23.17 -13.46 3.04
N GLY A 356 -23.31 -14.30 2.00
CA GLY A 356 -24.59 -14.86 1.58
C GLY A 356 -25.27 -15.65 2.70
N ILE A 357 -24.54 -16.55 3.36
CA ILE A 357 -25.05 -17.33 4.50
C ILE A 357 -25.53 -16.42 5.65
N LEU A 358 -24.78 -15.35 5.94
CA LEU A 358 -25.15 -14.39 6.98
C LEU A 358 -26.39 -13.58 6.59
N LEU A 359 -26.50 -13.14 5.33
CA LEU A 359 -27.66 -12.40 4.84
C LEU A 359 -28.91 -13.27 4.86
N ASP A 360 -28.81 -14.52 4.41
CA ASP A 360 -29.90 -15.49 4.51
C ASP A 360 -30.35 -15.63 5.96
N ALA A 361 -29.43 -15.85 6.90
CA ALA A 361 -29.77 -15.95 8.33
C ALA A 361 -30.40 -14.67 8.90
N ILE A 362 -29.97 -13.49 8.46
CA ILE A 362 -30.52 -12.19 8.86
C ILE A 362 -31.92 -12.00 8.28
N GLU A 363 -32.16 -12.37 7.04
CA GLU A 363 -33.47 -12.35 6.39
C GLU A 363 -34.45 -13.27 7.12
N ASP A 364 -34.01 -14.49 7.42
CA ASP A 364 -34.73 -15.49 8.18
C ASP A 364 -35.05 -15.00 9.62
N ALA A 365 -34.15 -14.23 10.23
CA ALA A 365 -34.41 -13.59 11.52
C ALA A 365 -35.38 -12.40 11.39
N ALA A 366 -35.29 -11.62 10.31
CA ALA A 366 -36.13 -10.44 10.07
C ALA A 366 -37.61 -10.79 9.85
N THR A 367 -37.90 -12.01 9.36
CA THR A 367 -39.26 -12.54 9.22
C THR A 367 -39.86 -13.04 10.54
N ARG A 368 -39.02 -13.45 11.50
CA ARG A 368 -39.44 -14.04 12.78
C ARG A 368 -39.62 -13.05 13.93
N VAL A 369 -39.13 -11.82 13.81
CA VAL A 369 -39.26 -10.77 14.83
C VAL A 369 -40.59 -10.02 14.71
N GLN A 370 -41.00 -9.35 15.80
CA GLN A 370 -42.21 -8.52 15.80
C GLN A 370 -42.14 -7.45 14.70
N HIS A 371 -43.23 -7.34 13.94
CA HIS A 371 -43.37 -6.35 12.88
C HIS A 371 -43.17 -4.92 13.43
N ASP A 372 -42.45 -4.09 12.68
CA ASP A 372 -42.15 -2.68 12.97
C ASP A 372 -41.38 -2.47 14.29
N SER A 373 -40.76 -3.52 14.82
CA SER A 373 -39.88 -3.39 15.97
C SER A 373 -38.53 -2.79 15.58
N ARG A 374 -37.87 -2.14 16.53
CA ARG A 374 -36.49 -1.65 16.37
C ARG A 374 -35.54 -2.76 15.87
N ARG A 375 -35.75 -4.00 16.33
CA ARG A 375 -34.97 -5.16 15.89
C ARG A 375 -35.19 -5.46 14.41
N GLN A 376 -36.43 -5.41 13.92
CA GLN A 376 -36.72 -5.59 12.50
C GLN A 376 -36.13 -4.46 11.65
N HIS A 377 -36.19 -3.21 12.10
CA HIS A 377 -35.59 -2.06 11.38
C HIS A 377 -34.07 -2.23 11.21
N VAL A 378 -33.37 -2.66 12.26
CA VAL A 378 -31.92 -2.90 12.19
C VAL A 378 -31.59 -4.02 11.20
N LEU A 379 -32.29 -5.15 11.27
CA LEU A 379 -32.05 -6.28 10.37
C LEU A 379 -32.31 -5.91 8.89
N ARG A 380 -33.41 -5.20 8.60
CA ARG A 380 -33.73 -4.73 7.24
C ARG A 380 -32.72 -3.72 6.72
N SER A 381 -32.28 -2.77 7.55
CA SER A 381 -31.27 -1.79 7.15
C SER A 381 -29.94 -2.46 6.79
N ILE A 382 -29.55 -3.52 7.51
CA ILE A 382 -28.34 -4.30 7.17
C ILE A 382 -28.51 -5.02 5.83
N LEU A 383 -29.66 -5.67 5.59
CA LEU A 383 -29.95 -6.35 4.32
C LEU A 383 -29.93 -5.37 3.13
N GLU A 384 -30.51 -4.18 3.29
CA GLU A 384 -30.54 -3.14 2.25
C GLU A 384 -29.14 -2.63 1.89
N ALA A 385 -28.27 -2.46 2.89
CA ALA A 385 -26.90 -1.98 2.68
C ALA A 385 -25.96 -3.02 2.07
N ASN A 386 -26.32 -4.31 2.09
CA ASN A 386 -25.48 -5.43 1.68
C ASN A 386 -26.14 -6.29 0.58
N ARG A 387 -26.92 -5.67 -0.31
CA ARG A 387 -27.59 -6.39 -1.40
C ARG A 387 -26.59 -7.06 -2.34
N LEU A 388 -26.76 -8.37 -2.54
CA LEU A 388 -26.08 -9.13 -3.59
C LEU A 388 -26.95 -9.13 -4.85
N GLU A 389 -26.35 -8.91 -6.01
CA GLU A 389 -27.08 -8.92 -7.30
C GLU A 389 -27.60 -10.31 -7.68
N GLU A 390 -26.90 -11.37 -7.27
CA GLU A 390 -27.29 -12.77 -7.44
C GLU A 390 -27.01 -13.54 -6.14
N ASN A 391 -27.89 -14.49 -5.77
CA ASN A 391 -27.62 -15.38 -4.65
C ASN A 391 -26.53 -16.40 -5.05
N PRO A 392 -25.31 -16.34 -4.46
CA PRO A 392 -24.20 -17.19 -4.86
C PRO A 392 -24.46 -18.69 -4.59
N LEU A 393 -25.37 -19.03 -3.67
CA LEU A 393 -25.74 -20.41 -3.32
C LEU A 393 -26.59 -21.05 -4.42
N GLU A 394 -27.67 -20.39 -4.84
CA GLU A 394 -28.61 -20.93 -5.82
C GLU A 394 -27.96 -21.13 -7.20
N GLY A 395 -27.16 -20.15 -7.65
CA GLY A 395 -26.46 -20.23 -8.93
C GLY A 395 -25.51 -21.42 -9.02
N ARG A 396 -24.75 -21.68 -7.95
CA ARG A 396 -23.81 -22.81 -7.86
C ARG A 396 -24.52 -24.15 -7.78
N ARG A 397 -25.64 -24.22 -7.04
CA ARG A 397 -26.45 -25.43 -6.94
C ARG A 397 -27.06 -25.82 -8.28
N GLU A 398 -27.58 -24.86 -9.05
CA GLU A 398 -28.10 -25.12 -10.40
C GLU A 398 -26.99 -25.46 -11.40
N GLN A 399 -25.82 -24.81 -11.30
CA GLN A 399 -24.65 -25.18 -12.08
C GLN A 399 -24.23 -26.64 -11.83
N LEU A 400 -24.14 -27.06 -10.57
CA LEU A 400 -23.78 -28.43 -10.20
C LEU A 400 -24.82 -29.45 -10.68
N LYS A 401 -26.12 -29.16 -10.51
CA LYS A 401 -27.20 -30.01 -11.04
C LYS A 401 -27.13 -30.16 -12.55
N ARG A 402 -26.79 -29.08 -13.28
CA ARG A 402 -26.64 -29.12 -14.74
C ARG A 402 -25.47 -30.01 -15.16
N LEU A 403 -24.35 -29.94 -14.46
CA LEU A 403 -23.14 -30.73 -14.76
C LEU A 403 -23.33 -32.23 -14.49
N LEU A 404 -24.04 -32.57 -13.40
CA LEU A 404 -24.26 -33.95 -13.01
C LEU A 404 -25.57 -34.57 -13.56
N ARG A 405 -26.31 -33.84 -14.42
CA ARG A 405 -27.55 -34.34 -15.02
C ARG A 405 -27.25 -35.36 -16.12
N GLY A 406 -27.67 -36.61 -15.92
CA GLY A 406 -27.57 -37.66 -16.93
C GLY A 406 -26.15 -38.20 -17.16
N THR A 407 -25.18 -37.83 -16.33
CA THR A 407 -23.80 -38.30 -16.40
C THR A 407 -23.65 -39.67 -15.74
N SER A 408 -23.14 -40.64 -16.50
CA SER A 408 -22.88 -42.02 -16.06
C SER A 408 -21.42 -42.28 -15.69
N THR A 409 -20.50 -41.43 -16.13
CA THR A 409 -19.08 -41.41 -15.75
C THR A 409 -18.52 -39.98 -15.83
N ILE A 410 -17.32 -39.76 -15.29
CA ILE A 410 -16.63 -38.47 -15.39
C ILE A 410 -15.76 -38.48 -16.65
N ASP A 411 -16.21 -37.78 -17.69
CA ASP A 411 -15.43 -37.56 -18.91
C ASP A 411 -14.47 -36.35 -18.75
N GLY A 412 -13.56 -36.17 -19.70
CA GLY A 412 -12.54 -35.13 -19.63
C GLY A 412 -13.11 -33.70 -19.63
N LYS A 413 -14.33 -33.50 -20.15
CA LYS A 413 -15.01 -32.20 -20.15
C LYS A 413 -15.63 -31.92 -18.78
N LEU A 414 -16.39 -32.87 -18.23
CA LEU A 414 -16.99 -32.77 -16.90
C LEU A 414 -15.92 -32.59 -15.82
N ARG A 415 -14.78 -33.29 -15.95
CA ARG A 415 -13.64 -33.13 -15.05
C ARG A 415 -13.16 -31.69 -14.98
N ARG A 416 -12.94 -31.04 -16.13
CA ARG A 416 -12.52 -29.62 -16.19
C ARG A 416 -13.58 -28.71 -15.60
N GLU A 417 -14.86 -28.92 -15.91
CA GLU A 417 -15.95 -28.08 -15.41
C GLU A 417 -16.14 -28.22 -13.88
N LEU A 418 -15.88 -29.41 -13.31
CA LEU A 418 -15.85 -29.64 -11.86
C LEU A 418 -14.60 -28.99 -11.21
N GLU A 419 -13.44 -29.11 -11.85
CA GLU A 419 -12.19 -28.46 -11.42
C GLU A 419 -12.35 -26.92 -11.43
N ASP A 420 -12.99 -26.34 -12.45
CA ASP A 420 -13.30 -24.91 -12.55
C ASP A 420 -14.25 -24.42 -11.44
N MET A 421 -15.16 -25.29 -10.96
CA MET A 421 -15.99 -24.98 -9.80
C MET A 421 -15.24 -25.06 -8.46
N GLY A 422 -14.05 -25.66 -8.45
CA GLY A 422 -13.19 -25.81 -7.28
C GLY A 422 -13.05 -27.24 -6.75
N PHE A 423 -13.48 -28.27 -7.48
CA PHE A 423 -13.32 -29.67 -7.05
C PHE A 423 -11.98 -30.26 -7.50
N SER A 424 -11.25 -30.86 -6.57
CA SER A 424 -10.10 -31.72 -6.87
C SER A 424 -10.55 -33.17 -7.00
N ILE A 425 -10.31 -33.80 -8.15
CA ILE A 425 -10.75 -35.18 -8.43
C ILE A 425 -9.56 -36.14 -8.38
N SER A 426 -9.66 -37.14 -7.51
CA SER A 426 -8.71 -38.25 -7.39
C SER A 426 -9.41 -39.59 -7.57
N GLU A 427 -8.68 -40.61 -8.03
CA GLU A 427 -9.23 -41.96 -8.16
C GLU A 427 -9.03 -42.75 -6.87
N ASP A 428 -10.12 -43.31 -6.34
CA ASP A 428 -10.10 -44.15 -5.14
C ASP A 428 -10.86 -45.46 -5.40
N GLY A 429 -10.12 -46.47 -5.88
CA GLY A 429 -10.66 -47.77 -6.23
C GLY A 429 -11.78 -47.70 -7.28
N LYS A 430 -13.01 -48.05 -6.89
CA LYS A 430 -14.23 -48.05 -7.74
C LYS A 430 -14.94 -46.68 -7.80
N HIS A 431 -14.45 -45.70 -7.05
CA HIS A 431 -15.05 -44.37 -6.94
C HIS A 431 -14.05 -43.28 -7.33
N PHE A 432 -14.58 -42.11 -7.71
CA PHE A 432 -13.87 -40.86 -7.75
C PHE A 432 -14.07 -40.16 -6.41
N LYS A 433 -12.98 -39.69 -5.81
CA LYS A 433 -12.99 -38.84 -4.62
C LYS A 433 -12.89 -37.39 -5.07
N LEU A 434 -13.87 -36.59 -4.69
CA LEU A 434 -13.95 -35.16 -4.98
C LEU A 434 -13.73 -34.41 -3.67
N VAL A 435 -12.76 -33.50 -3.65
CA VAL A 435 -12.49 -32.62 -2.50
C VAL A 435 -12.74 -31.18 -2.93
N PHE A 436 -13.62 -30.46 -2.24
CA PHE A 436 -13.96 -29.08 -2.61
C PHE A 436 -12.96 -28.08 -2.02
N GLN A 437 -12.36 -27.24 -2.87
CA GLN A 437 -11.40 -26.17 -2.52
C GLN A 437 -10.21 -26.63 -1.64
N GLY A 438 -9.87 -27.92 -1.67
CA GLY A 438 -8.78 -28.50 -0.89
C GLY A 438 -9.07 -28.66 0.60
N ASP A 439 -10.33 -28.55 1.03
CA ASP A 439 -10.74 -28.78 2.42
C ASP A 439 -11.31 -30.20 2.58
N ASP A 440 -10.59 -31.03 3.33
CA ASP A 440 -10.92 -32.45 3.54
C ASP A 440 -12.29 -32.66 4.21
N ARG A 441 -12.83 -31.66 4.90
CA ARG A 441 -14.18 -31.71 5.49
C ARG A 441 -15.27 -31.85 4.42
N TYR A 442 -14.99 -31.38 3.20
CA TYR A 442 -15.92 -31.40 2.07
C TYR A 442 -15.50 -32.42 1.01
N THR A 443 -15.45 -33.68 1.44
CA THR A 443 -15.13 -34.83 0.58
C THR A 443 -16.39 -35.57 0.14
N PHE A 444 -16.48 -35.87 -1.16
CA PHE A 444 -17.59 -36.61 -1.76
C PHE A 444 -17.09 -37.74 -2.64
N THR A 445 -17.92 -38.78 -2.82
CA THR A 445 -17.59 -39.93 -3.67
C THR A 445 -18.59 -40.07 -4.80
N LEU A 446 -18.10 -40.17 -6.04
CA LEU A 446 -18.89 -40.50 -7.22
C LEU A 446 -18.50 -41.88 -7.77
N PRO A 447 -19.43 -42.73 -8.23
CA PRO A 447 -19.09 -44.01 -8.84
C PRO A 447 -18.39 -43.83 -10.20
N LYS A 448 -17.42 -44.71 -10.52
CA LYS A 448 -16.76 -44.71 -11.84
C LYS A 448 -17.68 -45.13 -12.99
N SER A 449 -18.69 -45.96 -12.70
CA SER A 449 -19.77 -46.31 -13.62
C SER A 449 -21.12 -46.32 -12.89
N GLY A 450 -22.02 -45.42 -13.30
CA GLY A 450 -23.40 -45.38 -12.81
C GLY A 450 -24.36 -45.96 -13.86
N SER A 451 -25.15 -46.97 -13.48
CA SER A 451 -26.23 -47.51 -14.31
C SER A 451 -27.55 -46.75 -14.17
N ASP A 452 -27.69 -45.93 -13.11
CA ASP A 452 -28.89 -45.15 -12.81
C ASP A 452 -28.75 -43.72 -13.35
N TRP A 453 -29.68 -43.32 -14.21
CA TRP A 453 -29.76 -41.96 -14.77
C TRP A 453 -30.04 -40.88 -13.72
N ARG A 454 -30.56 -41.27 -12.53
CA ARG A 454 -30.76 -40.37 -11.38
C ARG A 454 -29.54 -40.26 -10.48
N GLY A 455 -28.52 -41.12 -10.65
CA GLY A 455 -27.36 -41.17 -9.77
C GLY A 455 -26.61 -39.85 -9.67
N GLY A 456 -26.38 -39.18 -10.80
CA GLY A 456 -25.74 -37.86 -10.83
C GLY A 456 -26.60 -36.74 -10.22
N LEU A 457 -27.92 -36.77 -10.41
CA LEU A 457 -28.83 -35.78 -9.80
C LEU A 457 -28.93 -35.95 -8.28
N ASN A 458 -28.90 -37.18 -7.79
CA ASN A 458 -28.88 -37.47 -6.36
C ASN A 458 -27.57 -36.96 -5.74
N ALA A 459 -26.42 -37.25 -6.37
CA ALA A 459 -25.14 -36.74 -5.91
C ALA A 459 -25.06 -35.21 -5.94
N ALA A 460 -25.61 -34.56 -6.98
CA ALA A 460 -25.70 -33.10 -7.03
C ALA A 460 -26.56 -32.52 -5.90
N SER A 461 -27.64 -33.21 -5.53
CA SER A 461 -28.50 -32.79 -4.42
C SER A 461 -27.81 -32.95 -3.08
N ASP A 462 -27.06 -34.04 -2.88
CA ASP A 462 -26.32 -34.32 -1.65
C ASP A 462 -25.16 -33.34 -1.45
N ILE A 463 -24.36 -33.12 -2.51
CA ILE A 463 -23.27 -32.14 -2.52
C ILE A 463 -23.84 -30.74 -2.34
N GLY A 464 -24.91 -30.40 -3.07
CA GLY A 464 -25.61 -29.12 -2.93
C GLY A 464 -25.99 -28.87 -1.48
N ARG A 465 -26.78 -29.74 -0.85
CA ARG A 465 -27.20 -29.55 0.54
C ARG A 465 -26.06 -29.33 1.55
N LEU A 466 -24.86 -29.88 1.29
CA LEU A 466 -23.72 -29.76 2.19
C LEU A 466 -22.82 -28.54 1.90
N LEU A 467 -22.87 -27.98 0.69
CA LEU A 467 -22.00 -26.87 0.24
C LEU A 467 -22.75 -25.58 -0.15
N PHE A 468 -23.96 -25.69 -0.68
CA PHE A 468 -24.76 -24.62 -1.30
C PHE A 468 -26.24 -24.67 -0.87
#